data_AF-A0A0R2X9S9-F1
#
_entry.id   AF-A0A0R2X9S9-F1
#
_cell.length_a   1.000
_cell.length_b   1.000
_cell.length_c   1.000
_cell.angle_alpha   90.00
_cell.angle_beta   90.00
_cell.angle_gamma   90.00
#
_symmetry.space_group_name_H-M   'P 1'
#
loop_
_entity.id
_entity.type
_entity.pdbx_description
1 polymer ?
#
loop_
_entity_poly.entity_id
_entity_poly.type
_entity_poly.pdbx_seq_one_letter_code
_entity_poly.pdbx_strand_id
1 'polypeptide(L)'
;MPREALEDSIARIRKSQPEIIWIGSNQLATKDERVILGASLESEEESTIIDAALIQYLTLSFAVKNGFNPDSPRGLSKVTLTN
;
A
#
# COMPACT_ATOMS: atom_id res chain seq x y z
N MET A 1 -6.57 -3.57 14.17
CA MET A 1 -8.00 -3.31 13.87
C MET A 1 -8.79 -4.57 14.22
N PRO A 2 -10.00 -4.48 14.81
CA PRO A 2 -10.80 -5.67 15.07
C PRO A 2 -11.12 -6.39 13.75
N ARG A 3 -10.89 -7.70 13.70
CA ARG A 3 -11.03 -8.52 12.48
C ARG A 3 -12.42 -8.38 11.83
N GLU A 4 -13.47 -8.45 12.65
CA GLU A 4 -14.87 -8.35 12.20
C GLU A 4 -15.16 -7.02 11.48
N ALA A 5 -14.60 -5.91 11.99
CA ALA A 5 -14.79 -4.59 11.38
C ALA A 5 -14.13 -4.48 9.98
N LEU A 6 -13.00 -5.18 9.79
CA LEU A 6 -12.31 -5.25 8.51
C LEU A 6 -13.08 -6.12 7.51
N GLU A 7 -13.55 -7.30 7.94
CA GLU A 7 -14.36 -8.20 7.12
C GLU A 7 -15.62 -7.51 6.58
N ASP A 8 -16.36 -6.82 7.45
CA ASP A 8 -17.54 -6.03 7.09
C ASP A 8 -17.24 -4.92 6.07
N SER A 9 -16.11 -4.23 6.26
CA SER A 9 -15.71 -3.12 5.38
C SER A 9 -15.34 -3.62 3.99
N ILE A 10 -14.59 -4.72 3.91
CA ILE A 10 -14.16 -5.33 2.65
C ILE A 10 -15.37 -5.91 1.92
N ALA A 11 -16.32 -6.53 2.63
CA ALA A 11 -17.58 -6.99 2.04
C ALA A 11 -18.37 -5.86 1.39
N ARG A 12 -18.40 -4.65 2.00
CA ARG A 12 -19.04 -3.46 1.39
C ARG A 12 -18.29 -2.97 0.16
N ILE A 13 -16.96 -2.90 0.21
CA ILE A 13 -16.12 -2.44 -0.92
C ILE A 13 -16.33 -3.35 -2.14
N ARG A 14 -16.31 -4.67 -1.94
CA ARG A 14 -16.51 -5.67 -3.02
C ARG A 14 -17.84 -5.51 -3.76
N LYS A 15 -18.90 -4.97 -3.13
CA LYS A 15 -20.19 -4.72 -3.81
C LYS A 15 -20.07 -3.74 -4.98
N SER A 16 -19.07 -2.86 -4.97
CA SER A 16 -18.78 -1.95 -6.08
C SER A 16 -17.95 -2.57 -7.21
N GLN A 17 -17.62 -3.86 -7.11
CA GLN A 17 -16.76 -4.60 -8.04
C GLN A 17 -15.42 -3.90 -8.36
N PRO A 18 -14.66 -3.42 -7.35
CA PRO A 18 -13.39 -2.75 -7.61
C PRO A 18 -12.25 -3.76 -7.87
N GLU A 19 -11.15 -3.29 -8.45
CA GLU A 19 -9.87 -3.98 -8.36
C GLU A 19 -9.30 -3.78 -6.95
N ILE A 20 -9.10 -4.87 -6.20
CA ILE A 20 -8.50 -4.84 -4.85
C ILE A 20 -7.09 -5.41 -4.91
N ILE A 21 -6.14 -4.62 -4.40
CA ILE A 21 -4.74 -5.01 -4.22
C ILE A 21 -4.44 -5.01 -2.72
N TRP A 22 -4.11 -6.17 -2.17
CA TRP A 22 -3.69 -6.35 -0.79
C TRP A 22 -2.18 -6.15 -0.67
N ILE A 23 -1.75 -5.44 0.36
CA ILE A 23 -0.35 -5.25 0.72
C ILE A 23 -0.16 -5.72 2.16
N GLY A 24 0.82 -6.59 2.39
CA GLY A 24 1.11 -7.14 3.72
C GLY A 24 0.45 -8.51 3.93
N SER A 25 -0.82 -8.51 4.35
CA SER A 25 -1.58 -9.73 4.68
C SER A 25 -2.56 -10.13 3.57
N ASN A 26 -2.76 -11.43 3.42
CA ASN A 26 -3.70 -12.03 2.46
C ASN A 26 -4.83 -12.82 3.13
N GLN A 27 -4.98 -12.73 4.46
CA GLN A 27 -5.92 -13.58 5.22
C GLN A 27 -7.38 -13.46 4.77
N LEU A 28 -7.76 -12.30 4.24
CA LEU A 28 -9.11 -12.02 3.75
C LEU A 28 -9.18 -11.86 2.23
N ALA A 29 -8.06 -12.07 1.53
CA ALA A 29 -8.01 -11.94 0.09
C ALA A 29 -8.76 -13.09 -0.60
N THR A 30 -9.48 -12.78 -1.68
CA THR A 30 -10.08 -13.80 -2.55
C THR A 30 -9.14 -14.14 -3.71
N LYS A 31 -9.45 -15.22 -4.45
CA LYS A 31 -8.61 -15.70 -5.55
C LYS A 31 -8.47 -14.72 -6.72
N ASP A 32 -9.46 -13.84 -6.90
CA ASP A 32 -9.51 -12.88 -8.00
C ASP A 32 -8.82 -11.55 -7.64
N GLU A 33 -8.35 -11.40 -6.39
CA GLU A 33 -7.68 -10.20 -5.90
C GLU A 33 -6.16 -10.36 -5.97
N ARG A 34 -5.47 -9.23 -6.14
CA ARG A 34 -4.01 -9.24 -6.18
C ARG A 34 -3.45 -9.10 -4.78
N VAL A 35 -2.38 -9.82 -4.51
CA VAL A 35 -1.72 -9.83 -3.21
C VAL A 35 -0.24 -9.55 -3.41
N ILE A 36 0.27 -8.58 -2.66
CA ILE A 36 1.68 -8.34 -2.46
C ILE A 36 1.96 -8.62 -0.99
N LEU A 37 2.56 -9.77 -0.71
CA LEU A 37 2.86 -10.17 0.66
C LEU A 37 3.92 -9.26 1.27
N GLY A 38 3.73 -8.92 2.54
CA GLY A 38 4.71 -8.22 3.34
C GLY A 38 5.73 -9.17 3.97
N ALA A 39 6.60 -8.60 4.79
CA ALA A 39 7.54 -9.32 5.61
C ALA A 39 6.83 -10.16 6.68
N SER A 40 7.41 -11.32 6.97
CA SER A 40 6.94 -12.26 8.00
C SER A 40 8.09 -12.62 8.94
N LEU A 41 8.78 -11.60 9.46
CA LEU A 41 9.84 -11.78 10.44
C LEU A 41 9.22 -11.92 11.84
N GLU A 42 9.97 -12.50 12.78
CA GLU A 42 9.53 -12.58 14.18
C GLU A 42 9.43 -11.20 14.84
N SER A 43 10.31 -10.26 14.46
CA SER A 43 10.21 -8.86 14.88
C SER A 43 9.20 -8.10 14.02
N GLU A 44 8.22 -7.51 14.69
CA GLU A 44 7.23 -6.63 14.08
C GLU A 44 7.87 -5.32 13.59
N GLU A 45 8.85 -4.81 14.34
CA GLU A 45 9.59 -3.59 13.99
C GLU A 45 10.37 -3.77 12.68
N GLU A 46 11.11 -4.87 12.56
CA GLU A 46 11.85 -5.19 11.34
C GLU A 46 10.89 -5.44 10.17
N SER A 47 9.81 -6.20 10.39
CA SER A 47 8.79 -6.44 9.36
C SER A 47 8.19 -5.13 8.84
N THR A 48 7.92 -4.19 9.73
CA THR A 48 7.38 -2.87 9.38
C THR A 48 8.34 -2.06 8.52
N ILE A 49 9.65 -2.10 8.82
CA ILE A 49 10.68 -1.40 8.02
C ILE A 49 10.74 -1.96 6.60
N ILE A 50 10.71 -3.29 6.47
CA ILE A 50 10.75 -3.96 5.16
C ILE A 50 9.48 -3.66 4.35
N ASP A 51 8.31 -3.68 4.97
CA ASP A 51 7.04 -3.34 4.31
C ASP A 51 7.01 -1.89 3.84
N ALA A 52 7.58 -0.96 4.61
CA ALA A 52 7.71 0.43 4.19
C ALA A 52 8.59 0.56 2.93
N ALA A 53 9.71 -0.14 2.87
CA ALA A 53 10.59 -0.15 1.70
C ALA A 53 9.89 -0.75 0.46
N LEU A 54 9.10 -1.81 0.64
CA LEU A 54 8.29 -2.42 -0.42
C LEU A 54 7.29 -1.41 -1.00
N ILE A 55 6.55 -0.69 -0.15
CA ILE A 55 5.59 0.33 -0.60
C ILE A 55 6.30 1.48 -1.33
N GLN A 56 7.46 1.92 -0.84
CA GLN A 56 8.28 2.94 -1.52
C GLN A 56 8.72 2.47 -2.92
N TYR A 57 9.16 1.22 -3.06
CA TYR A 57 9.57 0.67 -4.35
C TYR A 57 8.41 0.57 -5.35
N LEU A 58 7.23 0.14 -4.88
CA LEU A 58 6.03 0.08 -5.71
C LEU A 58 5.63 1.47 -6.21
N THR A 59 5.53 2.44 -5.30
CA THR A 59 5.13 3.81 -5.64
C THR A 59 6.13 4.48 -6.59
N LEU A 60 7.44 4.28 -6.39
CA LEU A 60 8.49 4.70 -7.33
C LEU A 60 8.27 4.09 -8.72
N SER A 61 8.05 2.78 -8.79
CA SER A 61 7.84 2.06 -10.05
C SER A 61 6.61 2.58 -10.80
N PHE A 62 5.52 2.86 -10.09
CA PHE A 62 4.32 3.47 -10.68
C PHE A 62 4.62 4.87 -11.22
N ALA A 63 5.32 5.72 -10.47
CA ALA A 63 5.64 7.08 -10.91
C ALA A 63 6.46 7.06 -12.20
N VAL A 64 7.57 6.31 -12.22
CA VAL A 64 8.48 6.22 -13.36
C VAL A 64 7.79 5.61 -14.58
N LYS A 65 7.00 4.54 -14.39
CA LYS A 65 6.26 3.89 -15.48
C LYS A 65 5.25 4.83 -16.16
N ASN A 66 4.70 5.79 -15.42
CA ASN A 66 3.78 6.79 -15.94
C ASN A 66 4.47 8.08 -16.40
N GLY A 67 5.81 8.11 -16.47
CA GLY A 67 6.57 9.28 -16.93
C GLY A 67 6.62 10.44 -15.94
N PHE A 68 6.32 10.20 -14.66
CA PHE A 68 6.42 11.21 -13.61
C PHE A 68 7.83 11.27 -13.01
N ASN A 69 8.20 12.44 -12.49
CA ASN A 69 9.43 12.64 -11.74
C ASN A 69 9.16 12.56 -10.23
N PRO A 70 9.49 11.45 -9.55
CA PRO A 70 9.28 11.30 -8.11
C PRO A 70 10.21 12.18 -7.26
N ASP A 71 11.34 12.65 -7.81
CA ASP A 71 12.28 13.54 -7.12
C ASP A 71 11.79 15.00 -7.11
N SER A 72 10.92 15.37 -8.04
CA SER A 72 10.32 16.70 -8.14
C SER A 72 8.82 16.60 -8.47
N PRO A 73 7.99 16.11 -7.54
CA PRO A 73 6.56 16.01 -7.73
C PRO A 73 5.94 17.41 -7.86
N ARG A 74 5.04 17.55 -8.84
CA ARG A 74 4.40 18.84 -9.17
C ARG A 74 3.67 19.41 -7.96
N GLY A 75 3.94 20.67 -7.63
CA GLY A 75 3.27 21.38 -6.53
C GLY A 75 3.86 21.14 -5.15
N LEU A 76 4.99 20.42 -5.06
CA LEU A 76 5.71 20.19 -3.81
C LEU A 76 7.12 20.76 -3.89
N SER A 77 7.60 21.28 -2.76
CA SER A 77 9.00 21.63 -2.53
C SER A 77 9.59 20.69 -1.48
N LYS A 78 10.91 20.50 -1.50
CA LYS A 78 11.61 19.70 -0.49
C LYS A 78 11.36 20.20 0.93
N VAL A 79 11.21 21.52 1.09
CA VAL A 79 10.93 22.18 2.36
C VAL A 79 9.79 23.15 2.14
N THR A 80 8.79 23.12 3.03
CA THR A 80 7.73 24.14 3.08
C THR A 80 8.22 25.30 3.92
N LEU A 81 8.55 26.43 3.29
CA LEU A 81 8.84 27.68 3.98
C LEU A 81 7.52 28.46 4.09
N THR A 82 7.13 28.77 5.31
CA THR A 82 6.03 29.69 5.60
C THR A 82 6.67 30.96 6.17
N ASN A 83 6.43 32.10 5.51
CA ASN A 83 6.89 33.41 5.96
C ASN A 83 5.88 34.05 6.90
#